data_AF-A0A4R8Z8C4-F1
#
_entry.id   AF-A0A4R8Z8C4-F1
#
_cell.length_a   1.000
_cell.length_b   1.000
_cell.length_c   1.000
_cell.angle_alpha   90.00
_cell.angle_beta   90.00
_cell.angle_gamma   90.00
#
_symmetry.space_group_name_H-M   'P 1'
#
loop_
_entity.id
_entity.type
_entity.pdbx_description
1 polymer ?
#
loop_
_entity_poly.entity_id
_entity_poly.type
_entity_poly.pdbx_seq_one_letter_code
_entity_poly.pdbx_strand_id
1 'polypeptide(L)'
;MTHAHPLHVDVEVPCLCCLAPQPFHFTALSDQVVCAQCVHHIGAEKSERRDAEHVKLWAARWAVSESAHEEYIAETDALLVARDIDLTALRAQVTELSAVVEGQFADGIDGVRALLQNDLVKRAERNTELARRQIDWAMGGLWRIAGLHHDDPAQPAKCSCGRTAGSCAESSAIDALRQALGDWEKKNVLLLQGGRRHGLPADHPAVLNQRIR
;
A
#
# COMPACT_ATOMS: atom_id res chain seq x y z
N MET A 1 63.85 -32.17 -43.54
CA MET A 1 63.60 -32.15 -42.08
C MET A 1 62.84 -33.41 -41.74
N THR A 2 63.24 -34.13 -40.71
CA THR A 2 62.54 -35.34 -40.23
C THR A 2 61.70 -34.99 -39.00
N HIS A 3 60.44 -35.42 -38.96
CA HIS A 3 59.58 -35.21 -37.80
C HIS A 3 59.75 -36.31 -36.75
N ALA A 4 59.32 -36.05 -35.51
CA ALA A 4 59.40 -37.01 -34.40
C ALA A 4 58.05 -37.71 -34.11
N HIS A 5 57.03 -37.51 -34.95
CA HIS A 5 55.70 -38.12 -34.76
C HIS A 5 55.70 -39.64 -34.98
N PRO A 6 54.84 -40.40 -34.26
CA PRO A 6 54.64 -41.83 -34.46
C PRO A 6 54.28 -42.19 -35.91
N LEU A 7 54.77 -43.35 -36.36
CA LEU A 7 54.46 -43.89 -37.69
C LEU A 7 53.31 -44.89 -37.64
N HIS A 8 52.55 -44.97 -38.73
CA HIS A 8 51.40 -45.88 -38.94
C HIS A 8 50.26 -45.71 -37.92
N VAL A 9 50.12 -44.51 -37.35
CA VAL A 9 49.08 -44.12 -36.39
C VAL A 9 48.54 -42.75 -36.79
N ASP A 10 47.23 -42.57 -36.70
CA ASP A 10 46.61 -41.26 -36.92
C ASP A 10 46.91 -40.34 -35.73
N VAL A 11 47.46 -39.17 -36.03
CA VAL A 11 47.83 -38.17 -35.02
C VAL A 11 47.30 -36.79 -35.41
N GLU A 12 46.87 -36.01 -34.42
CA GLU A 12 46.49 -34.62 -34.63
C GLU A 12 47.69 -33.71 -34.34
N VAL A 13 48.19 -33.04 -35.37
CA VAL A 13 49.41 -32.23 -35.31
C VAL A 13 49.17 -30.90 -36.04
N PRO A 14 49.67 -29.77 -35.52
CA PRO A 14 49.59 -28.50 -36.25
C PRO A 14 50.41 -28.55 -37.54
N CYS A 15 49.79 -28.16 -38.66
CA CYS A 15 50.47 -27.98 -39.94
C CYS A 15 51.60 -26.95 -39.81
N LEU A 16 52.81 -27.27 -40.27
CA LEU A 16 53.96 -26.36 -40.15
C LEU A 16 53.81 -25.07 -40.99
N CYS A 17 52.89 -25.03 -41.94
CA CYS A 17 52.65 -23.85 -42.78
C CYS A 17 51.62 -22.89 -42.19
N CYS A 18 50.46 -23.39 -41.76
CA CYS A 18 49.34 -22.56 -41.29
C CYS A 18 49.05 -22.69 -39.79
N LEU A 19 49.76 -23.58 -39.09
CA LEU A 19 49.61 -23.90 -37.67
C LEU A 19 48.22 -24.45 -37.26
N ALA A 20 47.33 -24.68 -38.21
CA ALA A 20 46.03 -25.30 -37.95
C ALA A 20 46.24 -26.77 -37.54
N PRO A 21 45.57 -27.26 -36.47
CA PRO A 21 45.53 -28.67 -36.13
C PRO A 21 44.91 -29.46 -37.28
N GLN A 22 45.59 -30.53 -37.71
CA GLN A 22 45.14 -31.39 -38.80
C GLN A 22 45.42 -32.85 -38.47
N PRO A 23 44.58 -33.78 -38.93
CA PRO A 23 44.87 -35.19 -38.85
C PRO A 23 45.97 -35.57 -39.85
N PHE A 24 46.99 -36.30 -39.39
CA PHE A 24 48.07 -36.85 -40.21
C PHE A 24 48.25 -38.34 -39.95
N HIS A 25 48.62 -39.07 -41.01
CA HIS A 25 49.03 -40.47 -40.95
C HIS A 25 50.42 -40.60 -41.58
N PHE A 26 51.46 -40.70 -40.77
CA PHE A 26 52.84 -40.75 -41.26
C PHE A 26 53.29 -42.19 -41.51
N THR A 27 53.85 -42.45 -42.68
CA THR A 27 54.40 -43.76 -43.08
C THR A 27 55.93 -43.78 -43.07
N ALA A 28 56.57 -42.61 -43.10
CA ALA A 28 58.02 -42.44 -42.98
C ALA A 28 58.37 -41.16 -42.21
N LEU A 29 59.54 -41.15 -41.54
CA LEU A 29 60.03 -39.96 -40.82
C LEU A 29 60.35 -38.77 -41.75
N SER A 30 60.42 -39.00 -43.06
CA SER A 30 60.60 -37.99 -44.09
C SER A 30 59.29 -37.36 -44.57
N ASP A 31 58.13 -37.84 -44.11
CA ASP A 31 56.85 -37.30 -44.54
C ASP A 31 56.71 -35.83 -44.13
N GLN A 32 56.01 -35.04 -44.94
CA GLN A 32 55.88 -33.61 -44.69
C GLN A 32 54.75 -33.35 -43.70
N VAL A 33 55.02 -32.55 -42.67
CA VAL A 33 54.01 -32.10 -41.68
C VAL A 33 53.29 -30.85 -42.20
N VAL A 34 52.71 -30.96 -43.39
CA VAL A 34 52.00 -29.87 -44.06
C VAL A 34 50.69 -30.41 -44.63
N CYS A 35 49.58 -29.71 -44.36
CA CYS A 35 48.26 -30.16 -44.78
C CYS A 35 48.08 -30.10 -46.30
N ALA A 36 47.05 -30.81 -46.80
CA ALA A 36 46.74 -30.85 -48.23
C ALA A 36 46.51 -29.47 -48.86
N GLN A 37 46.05 -28.49 -48.08
CA GLN A 37 45.83 -27.11 -48.53
C GLN A 37 47.11 -26.26 -48.58
N CYS A 38 48.19 -26.71 -47.96
CA CYS A 38 49.45 -25.96 -47.90
C CYS A 38 50.58 -26.67 -48.64
N VAL A 39 50.39 -27.92 -49.07
CA VAL A 39 51.41 -28.71 -49.77
C VAL A 39 51.91 -28.01 -51.04
N HIS A 40 51.05 -27.24 -51.71
CA HIS A 40 51.42 -26.49 -52.91
C HIS A 40 52.33 -25.29 -52.63
N HIS A 41 52.48 -24.84 -51.39
CA HIS A 41 53.39 -23.75 -50.99
C HIS A 41 54.84 -24.19 -50.79
N ILE A 42 55.13 -25.48 -50.89
CA ILE A 42 56.47 -26.02 -50.64
C ILE A 42 57.32 -25.95 -51.93
N GLY A 43 58.51 -25.34 -51.84
CA GLY A 43 59.48 -25.18 -52.94
C GLY A 43 60.21 -23.82 -52.93
N ALA A 44 61.27 -23.69 -53.74
CA ALA A 44 62.17 -22.53 -53.75
C ALA A 44 61.55 -21.23 -54.34
N GLU A 45 60.49 -21.32 -55.14
CA GLU A 45 59.85 -20.18 -55.82
C GLU A 45 58.37 -20.03 -55.44
N LYS A 46 58.02 -20.07 -54.14
CA LYS A 46 56.60 -20.13 -53.72
C LYS A 46 56.22 -19.32 -52.48
N SER A 47 57.13 -18.52 -51.91
CA SER A 47 56.83 -17.65 -50.76
C SER A 47 55.80 -16.57 -51.11
N GLU A 48 55.95 -15.88 -52.25
CA GLU A 48 55.02 -14.81 -52.67
C GLU A 48 53.60 -15.34 -52.90
N ARG A 49 53.47 -16.53 -53.50
CA ARG A 49 52.17 -17.17 -53.71
C ARG A 49 51.50 -17.56 -52.40
N ARG A 50 52.26 -18.15 -51.46
CA ARG A 50 51.78 -18.48 -50.12
C ARG A 50 51.27 -17.24 -49.40
N ASP A 51 52.07 -16.19 -49.40
CA ASP A 51 51.75 -14.96 -48.69
C ASP A 51 50.51 -14.29 -49.30
N ALA A 52 50.38 -14.28 -50.63
CA ALA A 52 49.19 -13.79 -51.32
C ALA A 52 47.92 -14.60 -51.00
N GLU A 53 48.00 -15.93 -50.95
CA GLU A 53 46.87 -16.79 -50.60
C GLU A 53 46.47 -16.65 -49.12
N HIS A 54 47.44 -16.49 -48.22
CA HIS A 54 47.17 -16.19 -46.81
C HIS A 54 46.53 -14.82 -46.63
N VAL A 55 47.03 -13.77 -47.29
CA VAL A 55 46.44 -12.43 -47.22
C VAL A 55 44.98 -12.46 -47.67
N LYS A 56 44.65 -13.19 -48.74
CA LYS A 56 43.26 -13.37 -49.18
C LYS A 56 42.39 -14.08 -48.14
N LEU A 57 42.90 -15.15 -47.53
CA LEU A 57 42.18 -15.87 -46.48
C LEU A 57 41.94 -14.98 -45.25
N TRP A 58 42.97 -14.24 -44.81
CA TRP A 58 42.86 -13.31 -43.68
C TRP A 58 41.88 -12.18 -43.98
N ALA A 59 41.93 -11.58 -45.17
CA ALA A 59 40.99 -10.55 -45.57
C ALA A 59 39.54 -11.07 -45.59
N ALA A 60 39.31 -12.29 -46.07
CA ALA A 60 37.99 -12.91 -46.06
C ALA A 60 37.48 -13.17 -44.62
N ARG A 61 38.34 -13.69 -43.75
CA ARG A 61 37.99 -13.91 -42.33
C ARG A 61 37.74 -12.60 -41.59
N TRP A 62 38.54 -11.59 -41.87
CA TRP A 62 38.38 -10.26 -41.30
C TRP A 62 37.04 -9.65 -41.71
N ALA A 63 36.70 -9.67 -43.00
CA ALA A 63 35.41 -9.16 -43.48
C ALA A 63 34.22 -9.87 -42.83
N VAL A 64 34.27 -11.20 -42.67
CA VAL A 64 33.23 -11.95 -41.95
C VAL A 64 33.14 -11.53 -40.48
N SER A 65 34.28 -11.35 -39.82
CA SER A 65 34.32 -10.90 -38.42
C SER A 65 33.80 -9.47 -38.25
N GLU A 66 34.09 -8.59 -39.20
CA GLU A 66 33.65 -7.20 -39.20
C GLU A 66 32.13 -7.12 -39.36
N SER A 67 31.56 -7.82 -40.34
CA SER A 67 30.10 -7.88 -40.51
C SER A 67 29.39 -8.49 -39.30
N ALA A 68 29.92 -9.58 -38.73
CA ALA A 68 29.35 -10.18 -37.52
C ALA A 68 29.44 -9.23 -36.31
N HIS A 69 30.50 -8.42 -36.22
CA HIS A 69 30.64 -7.43 -35.16
C HIS A 69 29.67 -6.26 -35.33
N GLU A 70 29.49 -5.77 -36.56
CA GLU A 70 28.51 -4.73 -36.88
C GLU A 70 27.08 -5.18 -36.56
N GLU A 71 26.72 -6.41 -36.92
CA GLU A 71 25.42 -7.01 -36.57
C GLU A 71 25.23 -7.10 -35.05
N TYR A 72 26.25 -7.55 -34.33
CA TYR A 72 26.22 -7.64 -32.87
C TYR A 72 26.05 -6.26 -32.21
N ILE A 73 26.75 -5.23 -32.68
CA ILE A 73 26.59 -3.86 -32.18
C ILE A 73 25.16 -3.38 -32.44
N ALA A 74 24.65 -3.54 -33.66
CA ALA A 74 23.31 -3.11 -34.03
C ALA A 74 22.23 -3.79 -33.19
N GLU A 75 22.35 -5.09 -32.94
CA GLU A 75 21.43 -5.83 -32.06
C GLU A 75 21.52 -5.33 -30.61
N THR A 76 22.74 -5.12 -30.11
CA THR A 76 22.96 -4.63 -28.74
C THR A 76 22.38 -3.23 -28.55
N ASP A 77 22.60 -2.32 -29.50
CA ASP A 77 22.05 -0.96 -29.46
C ASP A 77 20.52 -0.98 -29.49
N ALA A 78 19.92 -1.82 -30.34
CA ALA A 78 18.46 -1.97 -30.39
C ALA A 78 17.89 -2.48 -29.05
N LEU A 79 18.57 -3.43 -28.40
CA LEU A 79 18.19 -3.93 -27.08
C LEU A 79 18.32 -2.85 -26.00
N LEU A 80 19.38 -2.06 -26.01
CA LEU A 80 19.57 -0.96 -25.06
C LEU A 80 18.47 0.09 -25.19
N VAL A 81 18.14 0.50 -26.42
CA VAL A 81 17.04 1.45 -26.67
C VAL A 81 15.71 0.90 -26.18
N ALA A 82 15.41 -0.38 -26.45
CA ALA A 82 14.19 -1.01 -25.95
C ALA A 82 14.12 -1.01 -24.41
N ARG A 83 15.25 -1.30 -23.74
CA ARG A 83 15.32 -1.30 -22.27
C ARG A 83 15.21 0.09 -21.67
N ASP A 84 15.75 1.12 -22.32
CA ASP A 84 15.60 2.50 -21.87
C ASP A 84 14.14 2.97 -21.98
N ILE A 85 13.42 2.57 -23.02
CA ILE A 85 11.98 2.80 -23.15
C ILE A 85 11.21 2.14 -22.00
N ASP A 86 11.47 0.84 -21.74
CA ASP A 86 10.85 0.09 -20.64
C ASP A 86 11.11 0.75 -19.28
N LEU A 87 12.36 1.14 -19.01
CA LEU A 87 12.76 1.79 -17.76
C LEU A 87 12.08 3.15 -17.58
N THR A 88 11.92 3.89 -18.67
CA THR A 88 11.25 5.20 -18.65
C THR A 88 9.77 5.04 -18.36
N ALA A 89 9.11 4.07 -19.00
CA ALA A 89 7.71 3.74 -18.73
C ALA A 89 7.50 3.27 -17.28
N LEU A 90 8.39 2.43 -16.76
CA LEU A 90 8.31 1.95 -15.37
C LEU A 90 8.51 3.08 -14.37
N ARG A 91 9.47 3.97 -14.61
CA ARG A 91 9.67 5.17 -13.77
C ARG A 91 8.44 6.07 -13.77
N ALA A 92 7.81 6.28 -14.92
CA ALA A 92 6.57 7.05 -15.00
C ALA A 92 5.44 6.41 -14.18
N GLN A 93 5.26 5.08 -14.27
CA GLN A 93 4.28 4.36 -13.45
C GLN A 93 4.57 4.46 -11.96
N VAL A 94 5.84 4.35 -11.55
CA VAL A 94 6.24 4.53 -10.15
C VAL A 94 5.91 5.95 -9.68
N THR A 95 6.22 6.98 -10.48
CA THR A 95 5.89 8.37 -10.15
C THR A 95 4.37 8.57 -10.03
N GLU A 96 3.58 8.01 -10.94
CA GLU A 96 2.12 8.08 -10.88
C GLU A 96 1.56 7.40 -9.63
N LEU A 97 2.01 6.18 -9.33
CA LEU A 97 1.60 5.44 -8.14
C LEU A 97 2.00 6.17 -6.86
N SER A 98 3.23 6.69 -6.80
CA SER A 98 3.70 7.50 -5.68
C SER A 98 2.84 8.74 -5.49
N ALA A 99 2.48 9.45 -6.56
CA ALA A 99 1.62 10.62 -6.47
C ALA A 99 0.19 10.27 -6.00
N VAL A 100 -0.36 9.13 -6.42
CA VAL A 100 -1.66 8.63 -5.93
C VAL A 100 -1.60 8.29 -4.45
N VAL A 101 -0.55 7.59 -4.01
CA VAL A 101 -0.34 7.24 -2.60
C VAL A 101 -0.14 8.51 -1.76
N GLU A 102 0.75 9.41 -2.17
CA GLU A 102 0.97 10.69 -1.48
C GLU A 102 -0.32 11.53 -1.44
N GLY A 103 -1.11 11.56 -2.52
CA GLY A 103 -2.39 12.28 -2.55
C GLY A 103 -3.46 11.65 -1.64
N GLN A 104 -3.50 10.33 -1.53
CA GLN A 104 -4.46 9.61 -0.66
C GLN A 104 -4.05 9.61 0.82
N PHE A 105 -2.76 9.74 1.10
CA PHE A 105 -2.20 9.73 2.45
C PHE A 105 -1.48 11.05 2.78
N ALA A 106 -1.88 12.17 2.16
CA ALA A 106 -1.21 13.47 2.31
C ALA A 106 -1.17 13.96 3.77
N ASP A 107 -2.17 13.58 4.57
CA ASP A 107 -2.22 13.90 6.00
C ASP A 107 -1.45 12.88 6.88
N GLY A 108 -0.87 11.84 6.28
CA GLY A 108 -0.12 10.79 6.96
C GLY A 108 -0.91 10.02 8.01
N ILE A 109 -0.19 9.40 8.95
CA ILE A 109 -0.77 8.74 10.14
C ILE A 109 -1.53 9.74 11.02
N ASP A 110 -1.14 11.02 10.97
CA ASP A 110 -1.74 12.07 11.79
C ASP A 110 -3.15 12.45 11.30
N GLY A 111 -3.41 12.43 9.99
CA GLY A 111 -4.76 12.59 9.43
C GLY A 111 -5.70 11.46 9.83
N VAL A 112 -5.21 10.21 9.75
CA VAL A 112 -5.97 9.03 10.21
C VAL A 112 -6.23 9.11 11.72
N ARG A 113 -5.23 9.52 12.51
CA ARG A 113 -5.36 9.73 13.96
C ARG A 113 -6.39 10.82 14.27
N ALA A 114 -6.35 11.95 13.57
CA ALA A 114 -7.30 13.05 13.74
C ALA A 114 -8.74 12.62 13.40
N LEU A 115 -8.93 11.86 12.32
CA LEU A 115 -10.23 11.29 11.95
C LEU A 115 -10.75 10.31 13.01
N LEU A 116 -9.91 9.39 13.49
CA LEU A 116 -10.28 8.43 14.53
C LEU A 116 -10.59 9.12 15.87
N GLN A 117 -9.82 10.14 16.25
CA GLN A 117 -10.08 10.95 17.44
C GLN A 117 -11.41 11.70 17.31
N ASN A 118 -11.70 12.28 16.15
CA ASN A 118 -12.97 12.96 15.89
C ASN A 118 -14.17 12.01 16.02
N ASP A 119 -14.06 10.80 15.48
CA ASP A 119 -15.12 9.80 15.56
C ASP A 119 -15.35 9.29 16.98
N LEU A 120 -14.28 9.08 17.76
CA LEU A 120 -14.40 8.71 19.17
C LEU A 120 -15.07 9.82 19.98
N VAL A 121 -14.70 11.08 19.74
CA VAL A 121 -15.34 12.24 20.38
C VAL A 121 -16.82 12.31 20.00
N LYS A 122 -17.18 12.22 18.71
CA LYS A 122 -18.57 12.22 18.25
C LYS A 122 -19.41 11.09 18.87
N ARG A 123 -18.84 9.89 19.02
CA ARG A 123 -19.52 8.76 19.68
C ARG A 123 -19.73 9.02 21.17
N ALA A 124 -18.72 9.54 21.86
CA ALA A 124 -18.80 9.87 23.28
C ALA A 124 -19.83 10.98 23.54
N GLU A 125 -19.86 12.01 22.70
CA GLU A 125 -20.85 13.09 22.76
C GLU A 125 -22.27 12.55 22.54
N ARG A 126 -22.47 11.70 21.52
CA ARG A 126 -23.76 11.08 21.24
C ARG A 126 -24.25 10.22 22.41
N ASN A 127 -23.38 9.39 22.99
CA ASN A 127 -23.73 8.57 24.15
C ASN A 127 -24.11 9.42 25.36
N THR A 128 -23.38 10.51 25.61
CA THR A 128 -23.67 11.46 26.69
C THR A 128 -25.02 12.16 26.47
N GLU A 129 -25.31 12.58 25.24
CA GLU A 129 -26.59 13.20 24.90
C GLU A 129 -27.76 12.22 25.04
N LEU A 130 -27.61 10.97 24.63
CA LEU A 130 -28.62 9.92 24.82
C LEU A 130 -28.88 9.64 26.31
N ALA A 131 -27.82 9.52 27.11
CA ALA A 131 -27.93 9.34 28.55
C ALA A 131 -28.65 10.52 29.22
N ARG A 132 -28.34 11.76 28.81
CA ARG A 132 -29.04 12.97 29.28
C ARG A 132 -30.53 12.94 28.94
N ARG A 133 -30.88 12.53 27.71
CA ARG A 133 -32.29 12.38 27.29
C ARG A 133 -33.03 11.34 28.12
N GLN A 134 -32.38 10.22 28.45
CA GLN A 134 -32.98 9.19 29.28
C GLN A 134 -33.21 9.67 30.72
N ILE A 135 -32.24 10.39 31.29
CA ILE A 135 -32.39 11.03 32.61
C ILE A 135 -33.54 12.03 32.59
N ASP A 136 -33.59 12.92 31.59
CA ASP A 136 -34.67 13.91 31.46
C ASP A 136 -36.05 13.25 31.38
N TRP A 137 -36.16 12.16 30.61
CA TRP A 137 -37.39 11.38 30.50
C TRP A 137 -37.80 10.78 31.87
N ALA A 138 -36.86 10.17 32.59
CA ALA A 138 -37.13 9.58 33.89
C ALA A 138 -37.53 10.63 34.94
N MET A 139 -36.82 11.77 34.98
CA MET A 139 -37.10 12.87 35.89
C MET A 139 -38.45 13.54 35.58
N GLY A 140 -38.80 13.69 34.30
CA GLY A 140 -40.13 14.14 33.88
C GLY A 140 -41.25 13.18 34.31
N GLY A 141 -40.99 11.87 34.28
CA GLY A 141 -41.90 10.85 34.81
C GLY A 141 -42.08 10.97 36.33
N LEU A 142 -40.98 11.08 37.07
CA LEU A 142 -41.00 11.27 38.54
C LEU A 142 -41.72 12.56 38.94
N TRP A 143 -41.50 13.66 38.21
CA TRP A 143 -42.20 14.92 38.43
C TRP A 143 -43.72 14.75 38.30
N ARG A 144 -44.19 14.05 37.25
CA ARG A 144 -45.63 13.82 37.04
C ARG A 144 -46.23 12.95 38.15
N ILE A 145 -45.51 11.90 38.57
CA ILE A 145 -45.96 11.04 39.68
C ILE A 145 -46.03 11.86 40.98
N ALA A 146 -45.03 12.69 41.25
CA ALA A 146 -45.00 13.53 42.45
C ALA A 146 -46.17 14.51 42.50
N GLY A 147 -46.51 15.15 41.36
CA GLY A 147 -47.67 16.04 41.21
C GLY A 147 -48.98 15.31 41.49
N LEU A 148 -49.26 14.23 40.75
CA LEU A 148 -50.48 13.42 40.92
C LEU A 148 -50.64 12.87 42.34
N HIS A 149 -49.53 12.63 43.04
CA HIS A 149 -49.56 12.09 44.38
C HIS A 149 -49.89 13.13 45.47
N HIS A 150 -49.57 14.41 45.24
CA HIS A 150 -49.76 15.51 46.21
C HIS A 150 -50.87 16.51 45.82
N ASP A 151 -51.56 16.33 44.69
CA ASP A 151 -52.62 17.23 44.17
C ASP A 151 -53.96 17.15 44.94
N ASP A 152 -53.97 17.19 46.28
CA ASP A 152 -55.16 17.59 47.04
C ASP A 152 -54.93 18.95 47.75
N PRO A 153 -55.29 20.07 47.11
CA PRO A 153 -55.14 21.41 47.69
C PRO A 153 -56.02 21.62 48.95
N ALA A 154 -56.99 20.74 49.22
CA ALA A 154 -57.80 20.81 50.43
C ALA A 154 -57.13 20.13 51.64
N GLN A 155 -56.16 19.23 51.43
CA GLN A 155 -55.46 18.49 52.48
C GLN A 155 -53.95 18.35 52.19
N PRO A 156 -53.16 19.44 52.29
CA PRO A 156 -51.75 19.45 51.92
C PRO A 156 -50.85 18.53 52.76
N ALA A 157 -51.36 18.01 53.89
CA ALA A 157 -50.66 17.05 54.75
C ALA A 157 -50.93 15.57 54.39
N LYS A 158 -51.81 15.31 53.42
CA LYS A 158 -52.17 13.95 52.99
C LYS A 158 -51.91 13.75 51.51
N CYS A 159 -51.42 12.57 51.18
CA CYS A 159 -51.27 12.11 49.82
C CYS A 159 -52.65 11.75 49.23
N SER A 160 -52.74 11.66 47.90
CA SER A 160 -53.93 11.19 47.19
C SER A 160 -54.40 9.79 47.61
N CYS A 161 -53.52 8.96 48.17
CA CYS A 161 -53.85 7.66 48.75
C CYS A 161 -54.42 7.73 50.19
N GLY A 162 -54.66 8.93 50.73
CA GLY A 162 -55.26 9.18 52.04
C GLY A 162 -54.30 9.08 53.24
N ARG A 163 -53.03 8.70 53.01
CA ARG A 163 -51.98 8.58 54.03
C ARG A 163 -51.20 9.89 54.17
N THR A 164 -50.56 10.09 55.31
CA THR A 164 -49.61 11.21 55.48
C THR A 164 -48.30 10.89 54.77
N ALA A 165 -47.56 11.92 54.32
CA ALA A 165 -46.32 11.74 53.55
C ALA A 165 -45.31 10.79 54.22
N GLY A 166 -45.19 10.82 55.55
CA GLY A 166 -44.29 9.94 56.30
C GLY A 166 -44.74 8.47 56.44
N SER A 167 -45.98 8.14 56.06
CA SER A 167 -46.55 6.77 56.14
C SER A 167 -46.92 6.18 54.77
N CYS A 168 -46.64 6.92 53.70
CA CYS A 168 -46.90 6.50 52.32
C CYS A 168 -45.63 5.97 51.66
N ALA A 169 -45.70 4.76 51.10
CA ALA A 169 -44.54 4.11 50.48
C ALA A 169 -44.11 4.84 49.20
N GLU A 170 -45.07 5.34 48.43
CA GLU A 170 -44.84 6.12 47.21
C GLU A 170 -44.16 7.47 47.52
N SER A 171 -44.62 8.18 48.56
CA SER A 171 -43.97 9.40 49.04
C SER A 171 -42.57 9.14 49.56
N SER A 172 -42.37 8.08 50.35
CA SER A 172 -41.05 7.70 50.87
C SER A 172 -40.05 7.36 49.75
N ALA A 173 -40.51 6.71 48.67
CA ALA A 173 -39.67 6.39 47.51
C ALA A 173 -39.25 7.64 46.72
N ILE A 174 -40.12 8.65 46.62
CA ILE A 174 -39.85 9.92 45.93
C ILE A 174 -39.03 10.86 46.81
N ASP A 175 -39.20 10.83 48.13
CA ASP A 175 -38.52 11.71 49.07
C ASP A 175 -37.00 11.67 48.95
N ALA A 176 -36.41 10.49 48.74
CA ALA A 176 -34.98 10.32 48.51
C ALA A 176 -34.48 11.05 47.25
N LEU A 177 -35.35 11.28 46.27
CA LEU A 177 -35.05 11.93 44.99
C LEU A 177 -35.54 13.38 44.93
N ARG A 178 -36.24 13.88 45.96
CA ARG A 178 -36.92 15.18 45.94
C ARG A 178 -35.98 16.35 45.70
N GLN A 179 -34.79 16.33 46.31
CA GLN A 179 -33.77 17.36 46.08
C GLN A 179 -33.26 17.32 44.64
N ALA A 180 -32.90 16.14 44.13
CA ALA A 180 -32.43 15.96 42.76
C ALA A 180 -33.50 16.37 41.72
N LEU A 181 -34.77 16.09 42.02
CA LEU A 181 -35.92 16.49 41.20
C LEU A 181 -36.09 18.01 41.17
N GLY A 182 -36.04 18.67 42.32
CA GLY A 182 -36.12 20.14 42.40
C GLY A 182 -34.94 20.82 41.70
N ASP A 183 -33.72 20.30 41.83
CA ASP A 183 -32.54 20.85 41.16
C ASP A 183 -32.59 20.64 39.64
N TRP A 184 -33.05 19.46 39.19
CA TRP A 184 -33.30 19.18 37.78
C TRP A 184 -34.39 20.10 37.20
N GLU A 185 -35.50 20.31 37.91
CA GLU A 185 -36.60 21.17 37.48
C GLU A 185 -36.12 22.62 37.31
N LYS A 186 -35.48 23.20 38.34
CA LYS A 186 -34.92 24.56 38.30
C LYS A 186 -33.96 24.74 37.12
N LYS A 187 -33.04 23.80 36.94
CA LYS A 187 -32.08 23.84 35.82
C LYS A 187 -32.80 23.84 34.47
N ASN A 188 -33.81 23.01 34.29
CA ASN A 188 -34.52 22.90 33.03
C ASN A 188 -35.46 24.08 32.75
N VAL A 189 -36.02 24.72 33.78
CA VAL A 189 -36.73 26.00 33.66
C VAL A 189 -35.78 27.10 33.18
N LEU A 190 -34.55 27.17 33.70
CA LEU A 190 -33.55 28.13 33.22
C LEU A 190 -33.14 27.85 31.76
N LEU A 191 -32.98 26.58 31.38
CA LEU A 191 -32.69 26.20 29.99
C LEU A 191 -33.83 26.61 29.04
N LEU A 192 -35.09 26.38 29.45
CA LEU A 192 -36.29 26.81 28.73
C LEU A 192 -36.33 28.33 28.55
N GLN A 193 -36.04 29.11 29.59
CA GLN A 193 -35.97 30.57 29.52
C GLN A 193 -34.85 31.06 28.59
N GLY A 194 -33.73 30.35 28.54
CA GLY A 194 -32.61 30.65 27.65
C GLY A 194 -32.76 30.10 26.22
N GLY A 195 -33.92 29.55 25.84
CA GLY A 195 -34.15 29.00 24.50
C GLY A 195 -33.30 27.77 24.17
N ARG A 196 -32.78 27.06 25.17
CA ARG A 196 -31.96 25.85 25.01
C ARG A 196 -32.81 24.58 25.17
N ARG A 197 -32.28 23.44 24.70
CA ARG A 197 -32.89 22.13 24.95
C ARG A 197 -33.10 21.93 26.46
N HIS A 198 -34.32 21.58 26.85
CA HIS A 198 -34.70 21.23 28.22
C HIS A 198 -35.43 19.88 28.26
N GLY A 199 -35.50 19.28 29.44
CA GLY A 199 -36.18 18.02 29.73
C GLY A 199 -37.59 18.14 30.30
N LEU A 200 -38.11 19.37 30.51
CA LEU A 200 -39.43 19.57 31.11
C LEU A 200 -40.56 18.89 30.29
N PRO A 201 -41.52 18.22 30.96
CA PRO A 201 -42.73 17.72 30.32
C PRO A 201 -43.56 18.80 29.64
N ALA A 202 -44.36 18.43 28.63
CA ALA A 202 -45.18 19.38 27.86
C ALA A 202 -46.31 20.03 28.68
N ASP A 203 -46.76 19.34 29.73
CA ASP A 203 -47.76 19.74 30.73
C ASP A 203 -47.16 20.55 31.89
N HIS A 204 -45.84 20.77 31.90
CA HIS A 204 -45.19 21.54 32.95
C HIS A 204 -45.63 23.02 32.91
N PRO A 205 -45.99 23.66 34.04
CA PRO A 205 -46.48 25.04 34.08
C PRO A 205 -45.57 26.05 33.35
N ALA A 206 -44.25 25.93 33.52
CA ALA A 206 -43.29 26.80 32.82
C ALA A 206 -43.34 26.66 31.28
N VAL A 207 -43.59 25.45 30.77
CA VAL A 207 -43.71 25.19 29.32
C VAL A 207 -45.05 25.71 28.80
N LEU A 208 -46.13 25.50 29.55
CA LEU A 208 -47.47 26.02 29.21
C LEU A 208 -47.48 27.55 29.15
N ASN A 209 -46.86 28.22 30.13
CA ASN A 209 -46.78 29.67 30.20
C ASN A 209 -45.99 30.31 29.05
N GLN A 210 -45.02 29.59 28.46
CA GLN A 210 -44.31 30.06 27.27
C GLN A 210 -45.11 29.91 25.98
N ARG A 211 -45.99 28.91 25.86
CA ARG A 211 -46.83 28.72 24.65
C ARG A 211 -47.95 29.76 24.50
N ILE A 212 -48.31 30.43 25.60
CA ILE A 212 -49.37 31.45 25.64
C ILE A 212 -48.81 32.84 25.29
N ARG A 213 -47.48 33.01 25.25
CA ARG A 213 -46.79 34.23 24.82
C ARG A 213 -46.37 34.14 23.36
#